data_AF-A0A941EKG6-F1
#
_entry.id   AF-A0A941EKG6-F1
#
_cell.length_a   1.000
_cell.length_b   1.000
_cell.length_c   1.000
_cell.angle_alpha   90.00
_cell.angle_beta   90.00
_cell.angle_gamma   90.00
#
_symmetry.space_group_name_H-M   'P 1'
#
loop_
_entity.id
_entity.type
_entity.pdbx_description
1 polymer ?
#
loop_
_entity_poly.entity_id
_entity_poly.type
_entity_poly.pdbx_seq_one_letter_code
_entity_poly.pdbx_strand_id
1 'polypeptide(L)'
;MEEVELEFNKAMRRIYAEAKAELGYNASRFLQMVERDGGLTTARRLLWSADPSDGFTVLWEKSRLDLSVEAHVLLPQFEPLFTDEDRERARERLEQYEWTARRKRREAG
;
A
#
# COMPACT_ATOMS: atom_id res chain seq x y z
N MET A 1 4.80 -19.37 4.00
CA MET A 1 4.95 -18.21 3.08
C MET A 1 3.78 -18.12 2.12
N GLU A 2 3.40 -19.21 1.43
CA GLU A 2 2.29 -19.20 0.46
C GLU A 2 0.95 -18.66 1.03
N GLU A 3 0.59 -19.03 2.26
CA GLU A 3 -0.60 -18.49 2.92
C GLU A 3 -0.51 -16.97 3.19
N VAL A 4 0.65 -16.49 3.61
CA VAL A 4 0.88 -15.06 3.88
C VAL A 4 0.82 -14.26 2.58
N GLU A 5 1.36 -14.79 1.49
CA GLU A 5 1.28 -14.17 0.16
C GLU A 5 -0.16 -14.13 -0.36
N LEU A 6 -0.94 -15.20 -0.14
CA LEU A 6 -2.36 -15.23 -0.48
C LEU A 6 -3.13 -14.16 0.30
N GLU A 7 -2.88 -14.01 1.60
CA GLU A 7 -3.48 -12.96 2.41
C GLU A 7 -3.05 -11.56 1.96
N PHE A 8 -1.80 -11.39 1.54
CA PHE A 8 -1.34 -10.12 0.98
C PHE A 8 -2.07 -9.79 -0.34
N ASN A 9 -2.25 -10.77 -1.22
CA ASN A 9 -3.01 -10.58 -2.46
C ASN A 9 -4.48 -10.20 -2.18
N LYS A 10 -5.12 -10.84 -1.18
CA LYS A 10 -6.46 -10.45 -0.71
C LYS A 10 -6.46 -9.03 -0.16
N ALA A 11 -5.46 -8.64 0.62
CA ALA A 11 -5.33 -7.29 1.16
C ALA A 11 -5.21 -6.25 0.03
N MET A 12 -4.44 -6.52 -1.03
CA MET A 12 -4.34 -5.62 -2.20
C MET A 12 -5.69 -5.41 -2.90
N ARG A 13 -6.49 -6.47 -3.03
CA ARG A 13 -7.86 -6.37 -3.59
C ARG A 13 -8.79 -5.60 -2.64
N ARG A 14 -8.61 -5.78 -1.33
CA ARG A 14 -9.40 -5.11 -0.29
C ARG A 14 -9.15 -3.60 -0.29
N ILE A 15 -7.91 -3.14 -0.29
CA ILE A 15 -7.61 -1.69 -0.32
C ILE A 15 -8.14 -1.02 -1.58
N TYR A 16 -8.12 -1.72 -2.72
CA TYR A 16 -8.74 -1.22 -3.94
C TYR A 16 -10.26 -1.06 -3.77
N ALA A 17 -10.94 -2.07 -3.22
CA ALA A 17 -12.37 -2.03 -2.99
C ALA A 17 -12.77 -0.92 -2.00
N GLU A 18 -12.00 -0.76 -0.91
CA GLU A 18 -12.21 0.30 0.08
C GLU A 18 -11.95 1.69 -0.51
N ALA A 19 -10.87 1.88 -1.27
CA ALA A 19 -10.59 3.15 -1.95
C ALA A 19 -11.70 3.52 -2.95
N LYS A 20 -12.22 2.54 -3.68
CA LYS A 20 -13.34 2.75 -4.60
C LYS A 20 -14.63 3.12 -3.85
N ALA A 21 -14.95 2.41 -2.78
CA ALA A 21 -16.18 2.59 -2.02
C ALA A 21 -16.19 3.90 -1.22
N GLU A 22 -15.07 4.24 -0.56
CA GLU A 22 -15.00 5.37 0.37
C GLU A 22 -14.53 6.66 -0.29
N LEU A 23 -13.72 6.58 -1.35
CA LEU A 23 -13.11 7.75 -2.01
C LEU A 23 -13.63 7.99 -3.43
N GLY A 24 -14.42 7.07 -3.99
CA GLY A 24 -14.81 7.09 -5.39
C GLY A 24 -13.64 6.91 -6.36
N TYR A 25 -12.46 6.53 -5.86
CA TYR A 25 -11.24 6.40 -6.66
C TYR A 25 -11.16 5.00 -7.31
N ASN A 26 -11.21 4.96 -8.63
CA ASN A 26 -11.14 3.71 -9.39
C ASN A 26 -9.72 3.45 -9.94
N ALA A 27 -8.89 2.77 -9.16
CA ALA A 27 -7.52 2.40 -9.54
C ALA A 27 -7.47 1.19 -10.50
N SER A 28 -8.08 1.31 -11.68
CA SER A 28 -8.23 0.19 -12.65
C SER A 28 -6.89 -0.45 -13.05
N ARG A 29 -5.85 0.35 -13.26
CA ARG A 29 -4.49 -0.14 -13.57
C ARG A 29 -3.91 -0.96 -12.41
N PHE A 30 -4.10 -0.52 -11.17
CA PHE A 30 -3.64 -1.24 -9.99
C PHE A 30 -4.35 -2.59 -9.88
N LEU A 31 -5.68 -2.61 -10.01
CA LEU A 31 -6.44 -3.87 -10.00
C LEU A 31 -5.95 -4.85 -11.08
N GLN A 32 -5.75 -4.37 -12.31
CA GLN A 32 -5.24 -5.20 -13.40
C GLN A 32 -3.85 -5.78 -13.09
N MET A 33 -2.96 -5.01 -12.46
CA MET A 33 -1.65 -5.51 -12.05
C MET A 33 -1.78 -6.60 -10.98
N VAL A 34 -2.64 -6.39 -9.97
CA VAL A 34 -2.87 -7.38 -8.90
C VAL A 34 -3.50 -8.66 -9.46
N GLU A 35 -4.40 -8.55 -10.43
CA GLU A 35 -5.03 -9.71 -11.08
C GLU A 35 -4.06 -10.49 -11.97
N ARG A 36 -3.16 -9.81 -12.67
CA ARG A 36 -2.21 -10.43 -13.59
C ARG A 36 -0.96 -10.97 -12.88
N ASP A 37 -0.36 -10.15 -12.02
CA ASP A 37 0.99 -10.37 -11.48
C ASP A 37 0.96 -10.77 -9.99
N GLY A 38 -0.20 -10.67 -9.34
CA GLY A 38 -0.35 -10.87 -7.90
C GLY A 38 0.01 -9.62 -7.08
N GLY A 39 -0.43 -9.62 -5.82
CA GLY A 39 -0.22 -8.51 -4.90
C GLY A 39 1.26 -8.26 -4.59
N LEU A 40 2.03 -9.30 -4.29
CA LEU A 40 3.43 -9.19 -3.89
C LEU A 40 4.30 -8.60 -5.01
N THR A 41 4.21 -9.14 -6.23
CA THR A 41 4.92 -8.63 -7.41
C THR A 41 4.54 -7.17 -7.70
N THR A 42 3.25 -6.86 -7.62
CA THR A 42 2.74 -5.50 -7.81
C THR A 42 3.32 -4.55 -6.77
N ALA A 43 3.33 -4.95 -5.49
CA ALA A 43 3.84 -4.13 -4.41
C ALA A 43 5.32 -3.79 -4.59
N ARG A 44 6.17 -4.80 -4.84
CA ARG A 44 7.61 -4.57 -5.09
C ARG A 44 7.82 -3.66 -6.30
N ARG A 45 7.10 -3.91 -7.40
CA ARG A 45 7.19 -3.06 -8.60
C ARG A 45 6.83 -1.61 -8.31
N LEU A 46 5.81 -1.38 -7.49
CA LEU A 46 5.41 -0.02 -7.11
C LEU A 46 6.42 0.61 -6.15
N LEU A 47 6.95 -0.10 -5.15
CA LEU A 47 7.96 0.41 -4.20
C LEU A 47 9.26 0.86 -4.89
N TRP A 48 9.68 0.13 -5.91
CA TRP A 48 10.94 0.37 -6.61
C TRP A 48 10.80 1.30 -7.82
N SER A 49 9.61 1.83 -8.11
CA SER A 49 9.49 2.92 -9.08
C SER A 49 10.22 4.17 -8.59
N ALA A 50 10.74 4.96 -9.54
CA ALA A 50 11.39 6.23 -9.26
C ALA A 50 10.43 7.20 -8.56
N ASP A 51 9.23 7.33 -9.10
CA ASP A 51 8.18 8.20 -8.56
C ASP A 51 7.08 7.38 -7.87
N PRO A 52 6.40 7.95 -6.86
CA PRO A 52 5.18 7.37 -6.30
C PRO A 52 4.12 7.16 -7.38
N SER A 53 3.28 6.14 -7.19
CA SER A 53 2.17 5.89 -8.12
C SER A 53 1.10 6.98 -8.03
N ASP A 54 0.38 7.24 -9.12
CA ASP A 54 -0.77 8.15 -9.11
C ASP A 54 -1.78 7.78 -8.01
N GLY A 55 -1.99 6.48 -7.79
CA GLY A 55 -2.85 5.99 -6.72
C GLY A 55 -2.35 6.34 -5.32
N PHE A 56 -1.04 6.33 -5.10
CA PHE A 56 -0.45 6.80 -3.85
C PHE A 56 -0.72 8.27 -3.62
N THR A 57 -0.51 9.11 -4.64
CA THR A 57 -0.79 10.55 -4.58
C THR A 57 -2.26 10.83 -4.26
N VAL A 58 -3.20 10.15 -4.93
CA VAL A 58 -4.64 10.29 -4.65
C VAL A 58 -4.96 9.89 -3.21
N LEU A 59 -4.42 8.78 -2.71
CA LEU A 59 -4.63 8.35 -1.33
C LEU A 59 -4.06 9.35 -0.33
N TRP A 60 -2.90 9.96 -0.62
CA TRP A 60 -2.33 11.03 0.19
C TRP A 60 -3.23 12.27 0.23
N GLU A 61 -3.70 12.75 -0.92
CA GLU A 61 -4.63 13.89 -1.02
C GLU A 61 -5.93 13.64 -0.23
N LYS A 62 -6.39 12.39 -0.21
CA LYS A 62 -7.58 11.95 0.53
C LYS A 62 -7.30 11.59 1.99
N SER A 63 -6.06 11.74 2.48
CA SER A 63 -5.65 11.35 3.84
C SER A 63 -5.95 9.88 4.17
N ARG A 64 -5.84 8.99 3.17
CA ARG A 64 -6.09 7.55 3.26
C ARG A 64 -4.89 6.69 2.86
N LEU A 65 -3.69 7.13 3.23
CA LEU A 65 -2.47 6.34 3.03
C LEU A 65 -2.49 5.01 3.80
N ASP A 66 -3.42 4.79 4.75
CA ASP A 66 -3.69 3.45 5.29
C ASP A 66 -4.10 2.46 4.21
N LEU A 67 -4.71 2.91 3.10
CA LEU A 67 -5.06 2.10 1.94
C LEU A 67 -3.92 1.97 0.92
N SER A 68 -2.72 2.47 1.21
CA SER A 68 -1.59 2.37 0.30
C SER A 68 -0.90 1.00 0.38
N VAL A 69 -0.17 0.66 -0.67
CA VAL A 69 0.71 -0.51 -0.71
C VAL A 69 1.78 -0.39 0.37
N GLU A 70 2.39 0.79 0.49
CA GLU A 70 3.45 1.11 1.44
C GLU A 70 3.01 0.83 2.88
N ALA A 71 1.79 1.26 3.26
CA ALA A 71 1.27 0.97 4.59
C ALA A 71 1.10 -0.53 4.84
N HIS A 72 0.66 -1.28 3.83
CA HIS A 72 0.47 -2.72 3.92
C HIS A 72 1.78 -3.49 3.96
N VAL A 73 2.81 -3.04 3.24
CA VAL A 73 4.17 -3.60 3.28
C VAL A 73 4.75 -3.55 4.69
N LEU A 74 4.37 -2.55 5.49
CA LEU A 74 4.87 -2.37 6.85
C LEU A 74 4.12 -3.18 7.92
N LEU A 75 2.98 -3.79 7.59
CA LEU A 75 2.21 -4.58 8.56
C LEU A 75 3.01 -5.80 9.04
N PRO A 76 3.01 -6.10 10.37
CA PRO A 76 3.80 -7.20 10.92
C PRO A 76 3.47 -8.56 10.28
N GLN A 77 2.20 -8.82 9.97
CA GLN A 77 1.81 -10.10 9.37
C GLN A 77 2.41 -10.34 7.98
N PHE A 78 2.82 -9.28 7.28
CA PHE A 78 3.38 -9.36 5.93
C PHE A 78 4.90 -9.16 5.90
N GLU A 79 5.53 -8.91 7.06
CA GLU A 79 6.98 -8.78 7.19
C GLU A 79 7.76 -9.91 6.49
N PRO A 80 7.38 -11.21 6.60
CA PRO A 80 8.14 -12.28 5.95
C PRO A 80 8.14 -12.25 4.41
N LEU A 81 7.30 -11.43 3.78
CA LEU A 81 7.21 -11.32 2.32
C LEU A 81 8.17 -10.29 1.72
N PHE A 82 8.73 -9.41 2.55
CA PHE A 82 9.48 -8.22 2.12
C PHE A 82 10.87 -8.22 2.71
N THR A 83 11.84 -7.71 1.96
CA THR A 83 13.18 -7.46 2.51
C THR A 83 13.17 -6.23 3.42
N ASP A 84 14.22 -6.07 4.21
CA ASP A 84 14.41 -4.83 4.98
C ASP A 84 14.46 -3.61 4.06
N GLU A 85 15.04 -3.73 2.86
CA GLU A 85 15.11 -2.68 1.85
C GLU A 85 13.71 -2.34 1.29
N ASP A 86 12.87 -3.34 0.98
CA ASP A 86 11.48 -3.12 0.56
C ASP A 86 10.70 -2.33 1.63
N ARG A 87 10.88 -2.72 2.90
CA ARG A 87 10.21 -2.08 4.04
C ARG A 87 10.75 -0.67 4.28
N GLU A 88 12.06 -0.46 4.18
CA GLU A 88 12.64 0.87 4.36
C GLU A 88 12.17 1.83 3.27
N ARG A 89 12.14 1.38 2.01
CA ARG A 89 11.58 2.14 0.89
C ARG A 89 10.12 2.55 1.14
N ALA A 90 9.33 1.64 1.72
CA ALA A 90 7.94 1.94 2.10
C ALA A 90 7.86 3.00 3.21
N ARG A 91 8.74 2.94 4.23
CA ARG A 91 8.82 3.95 5.30
C ARG A 91 9.19 5.32 4.73
N GLU A 92 10.28 5.39 3.96
CA GLU A 92 10.76 6.62 3.34
C GLU A 92 9.66 7.31 2.52
N ARG A 93 8.91 6.54 1.72
CA ARG A 93 7.77 7.07 0.96
C ARG A 93 6.66 7.62 1.84
N LEU A 94 6.29 6.93 2.91
CA LEU A 94 5.27 7.44 3.82
C LEU A 94 5.74 8.69 4.58
N GLU A 95 7.02 8.77 4.93
CA GLU A 95 7.62 9.91 5.63
C GLU A 95 7.76 11.15 4.74
N GLN A 96 8.17 10.98 3.48
CA GLN A 96 8.24 12.07 2.49
C GLN A 96 6.90 12.81 2.31
N TYR A 97 5.79 12.13 2.62
CA TYR A 97 4.43 12.65 2.48
C TYR A 97 3.73 12.88 3.85
N GLU A 98 4.52 13.04 4.92
CA GLU A 98 4.07 13.41 6.28
C GLU A 98 3.09 12.40 6.95
N TRP A 99 3.10 11.12 6.56
CA TRP A 99 2.17 10.13 7.12
C TRP A 99 2.35 9.91 8.64
N THR A 100 3.60 9.88 9.11
CA THR A 100 3.96 9.64 10.52
C THR A 100 3.41 10.72 11.47
N ALA A 101 3.24 11.97 11.00
CA ALA A 101 2.69 13.07 11.79
C ALA A 101 1.15 13.03 11.93
N ARG A 102 0.45 12.28 11.06
CA ARG A 102 -1.02 12.18 11.05
C ARG A 102 -1.54 10.91 11.74
N ARG A 103 -0.84 9.78 11.66
CA ARG A 103 -1.24 8.51 12.30
C ARG A 103 -1.30 8.59 13.84
N LYS A 104 -0.32 9.23 14.49
CA LYS A 104 -0.31 9.44 15.95
C LYS A 104 -1.51 10.25 16.47
N ARG A 105 -2.20 10.99 15.60
CA ARG A 105 -3.35 11.83 15.97
C ARG A 105 -4.69 11.06 15.98
N ARG A 106 -4.78 9.94 15.25
CA ARG A 106 -5.99 9.09 15.22
C ARG A 106 -5.96 7.94 16.23
N GLU A 107 -4.78 7.53 16.70
CA GLU A 107 -4.65 6.53 17.77
C GLU A 107 -4.69 7.15 19.18
N ALA A 108 -4.64 8.49 19.29
CA ALA A 108 -4.62 9.25 20.54
C ALA A 108 -5.92 10.02 20.85
N GLY A 109 -7.01 9.74 20.12
CA GLY A 109 -8.34 10.32 20.34
C GLY A 109 -9.41 9.24 20.26
#